data_AF-A0A937H867-F1
#
_entry.id   AF-A0A937H867-F1
#
_cell.length_a   1.000
_cell.length_b   1.000
_cell.length_c   1.000
_cell.angle_alpha   90.00
_cell.angle_beta   90.00
_cell.angle_gamma   90.00
#
_symmetry.space_group_name_H-M   'P 1'
#
loop_
_entity.id
_entity.type
_entity.pdbx_description
1 polymer ?
#
loop_
_entity_poly.entity_id
_entity_poly.type
_entity_poly.pdbx_seq_one_letter_code
_entity_poly.pdbx_strand_id
1 'polypeptide(L)'
;MSYDLPRFEASTCREFIERHWTQPARKNDPNAVLIWSRALSDNRLRAPHWPNNFGGRDWSIGSACQWWSLCAQAGCPLPLPLEIELVGPILLLTRQPEVFIDSLIAISQDQERWAALHQIQGDAQPMCFGDASTAEKQLNITETDGTLTITINGRAHPKTQIPVMTTDLETLLERLACNYPPVLSIWRNHGIITRLSDMVEHAQDEDKTLAEAVNSLKIEQEAHEALCLRATQSGAFSALLLVTPKARSLTQRAGQITRTIQGYYSLAPLDPPGRNETYDPPDSVSDPVSILDPFDLSDHFYKSYLTDVSASDDSRSLSNHP
;
A
#
# COMPACT_ATOMS: atom_id res chain seq x y z
N MET A 1 -27.70 -10.79 -15.16
CA MET A 1 -27.72 -9.40 -15.68
C MET A 1 -26.28 -8.95 -15.83
N SER A 2 -25.79 -8.84 -17.06
CA SER A 2 -24.48 -8.25 -17.34
C SER A 2 -24.61 -6.75 -17.15
N TYR A 3 -24.21 -6.23 -16.00
CA TYR A 3 -24.03 -4.79 -15.85
C TYR A 3 -22.75 -4.45 -16.61
N ASP A 4 -22.91 -3.81 -17.78
CA ASP A 4 -21.82 -3.12 -18.46
C ASP A 4 -21.35 -2.02 -17.50
N LEU A 5 -20.33 -2.34 -16.69
CA LEU A 5 -19.71 -1.35 -15.82
C LEU A 5 -19.05 -0.32 -16.74
N PRO A 6 -19.30 0.99 -16.52
CA PRO A 6 -18.76 2.01 -17.40
C PRO A 6 -17.23 1.91 -17.44
N ARG A 7 -16.68 2.01 -18.66
CA ARG A 7 -15.25 2.15 -18.88
C ARG A 7 -14.73 3.36 -18.09
N PHE A 8 -13.47 3.31 -17.68
CA PHE A 8 -12.84 4.40 -16.93
C PHE A 8 -12.99 5.74 -17.67
N GLU A 9 -13.46 6.75 -16.94
CA GLU A 9 -13.57 8.12 -17.42
C GLU A 9 -13.19 9.10 -16.29
N ALA A 10 -12.20 9.95 -16.55
CA ALA A 10 -11.62 10.80 -15.51
C ALA A 10 -12.60 11.89 -15.00
N SER A 11 -13.46 12.43 -15.85
CA SER A 11 -14.56 13.35 -15.47
C SER A 11 -15.50 12.69 -14.47
N THR A 12 -16.03 11.51 -14.81
CA THR A 12 -16.91 10.72 -13.94
C THR A 12 -16.24 10.37 -12.61
N CYS A 13 -14.94 10.06 -12.61
CA CYS A 13 -14.18 9.82 -11.38
C CYS A 13 -14.07 11.08 -10.50
N ARG A 14 -13.83 12.25 -11.09
CA ARG A 14 -13.78 13.53 -10.35
C ARG A 14 -15.15 13.89 -9.78
N GLU A 15 -16.22 13.74 -10.56
CA GLU A 15 -17.59 13.96 -10.09
C GLU A 15 -17.93 13.02 -8.91
N PHE A 16 -17.47 11.77 -8.96
CA PHE A 16 -17.62 10.83 -7.86
C PHE A 16 -16.89 11.31 -6.61
N ILE A 17 -15.63 11.72 -6.72
CA ILE A 17 -14.84 12.29 -5.61
C ILE A 17 -15.53 13.54 -5.07
N GLU A 18 -16.04 14.42 -5.92
CA GLU A 18 -16.72 15.64 -5.50
C GLU A 18 -17.99 15.35 -4.72
N ARG A 19 -18.77 14.38 -5.19
CA ARG A 19 -20.01 13.94 -4.55
C ARG A 19 -19.75 13.24 -3.22
N HIS A 20 -18.70 12.42 -3.13
CA HIS A 20 -18.48 11.50 -2.01
C HIS A 20 -17.32 11.87 -1.10
N TRP A 21 -16.54 12.92 -1.36
CA TRP A 21 -15.42 13.33 -0.51
C TRP A 21 -15.37 14.84 -0.27
N THR A 22 -15.32 15.67 -1.32
CA THR A 22 -14.96 17.09 -1.18
C THR A 22 -16.09 18.03 -0.73
N GLN A 23 -17.24 17.49 -0.31
CA GLN A 23 -18.32 18.33 0.22
C GLN A 23 -17.86 19.07 1.49
N PRO A 24 -18.02 20.41 1.57
CA PRO A 24 -17.54 21.23 2.69
C PRO A 24 -18.03 20.76 4.07
N ALA A 25 -19.21 20.13 4.13
CA ALA A 25 -19.79 19.57 5.35
C ALA A 25 -19.00 18.38 5.93
N ARG A 26 -18.15 17.70 5.14
CA ARG A 26 -17.45 16.48 5.56
C ARG A 26 -16.10 16.71 6.22
N LYS A 27 -15.45 17.86 6.03
CA LYS A 27 -14.15 18.14 6.66
C LYS A 27 -14.20 18.10 8.19
N ASN A 28 -15.38 18.33 8.77
CA ASN A 28 -15.63 18.27 10.21
C ASN A 28 -16.54 17.10 10.62
N ASP A 29 -16.90 16.22 9.68
CA ASP A 29 -17.73 15.05 9.97
C ASP A 29 -16.84 13.90 10.45
N PRO A 30 -16.98 13.45 11.71
CA PRO A 30 -16.20 12.30 12.22
C PRO A 30 -16.44 11.02 11.40
N ASN A 31 -17.54 10.93 10.64
CA ASN A 31 -17.86 9.77 9.81
C ASN A 31 -17.41 9.90 8.35
N ALA A 32 -16.74 10.98 7.95
CA ALA A 32 -16.39 11.23 6.55
C ALA A 32 -15.60 10.07 5.91
N VAL A 33 -14.64 9.51 6.66
CA VAL A 33 -13.82 8.36 6.24
C VAL A 33 -14.68 7.10 6.05
N LEU A 34 -15.63 6.85 6.96
CA LEU A 34 -16.54 5.71 6.87
C LEU A 34 -17.48 5.83 5.66
N ILE A 35 -18.01 7.03 5.39
CA ILE A 35 -18.89 7.28 4.24
C ILE A 35 -18.10 7.10 2.93
N TRP A 36 -16.86 7.57 2.88
CA TRP A 36 -15.97 7.34 1.73
C TRP A 36 -15.66 5.86 1.53
N SER A 37 -15.27 5.16 2.59
CA SER A 37 -15.02 3.71 2.59
C SER A 37 -16.23 2.92 2.05
N ARG A 38 -17.44 3.25 2.50
CA ARG A 38 -18.69 2.66 1.97
C ARG A 38 -18.90 2.99 0.50
N ALA A 39 -18.73 4.25 0.10
CA ALA A 39 -18.89 4.66 -1.29
C ALA A 39 -17.93 3.91 -2.22
N LEU A 40 -16.68 3.69 -1.81
CA LEU A 40 -15.73 2.87 -2.56
C LEU A 40 -16.21 1.43 -2.71
N SER A 41 -16.71 0.83 -1.63
CA SER A 41 -17.17 -0.57 -1.59
C SER A 41 -18.40 -0.78 -2.46
N ASP A 42 -19.42 0.08 -2.30
CA ASP A 42 -20.67 0.05 -3.06
C ASP A 42 -20.44 0.20 -4.57
N ASN A 43 -19.36 0.90 -4.94
CA ASN A 43 -19.00 1.16 -6.32
C ASN A 43 -17.86 0.28 -6.84
N ARG A 44 -17.32 -0.68 -6.07
CA ARG A 44 -16.20 -1.55 -6.49
C ARG A 44 -14.92 -0.77 -6.83
N LEU A 45 -14.67 0.34 -6.15
CA LEU A 45 -13.54 1.24 -6.38
C LEU A 45 -12.38 1.03 -5.38
N ARG A 46 -12.49 0.08 -4.45
CA ARG A 46 -11.38 -0.29 -3.54
C ARG A 46 -10.26 -1.04 -4.25
N ALA A 47 -10.61 -1.92 -5.18
CA ALA A 47 -9.67 -2.70 -5.98
C ALA A 47 -10.10 -2.67 -7.46
N PRO A 48 -10.08 -1.49 -8.11
CA PRO A 48 -10.74 -1.32 -9.40
C PRO A 48 -10.13 -2.17 -10.52
N HIS A 49 -8.84 -2.50 -10.41
CA HIS A 49 -8.12 -3.32 -11.37
C HIS A 49 -8.32 -4.83 -11.19
N TRP A 50 -8.95 -5.27 -10.09
CA TRP A 50 -9.28 -6.68 -9.93
C TRP A 50 -10.39 -7.08 -10.89
N PRO A 51 -10.51 -8.38 -11.19
CA PRO A 51 -11.61 -8.86 -12.00
C PRO A 51 -12.98 -8.63 -11.38
N ASN A 52 -13.99 -8.41 -12.21
CA ASN A 52 -15.35 -8.08 -11.76
C ASN A 52 -16.02 -9.20 -10.94
N ASN A 53 -15.73 -10.47 -11.24
CA ASN A 53 -16.20 -11.62 -10.46
C ASN A 53 -15.58 -11.67 -9.05
N PHE A 54 -14.45 -11.00 -8.82
CA PHE A 54 -13.76 -10.92 -7.53
C PHE A 54 -13.95 -9.57 -6.82
N GLY A 55 -14.95 -8.78 -7.23
CA GLY A 55 -15.32 -7.53 -6.57
C GLY A 55 -14.64 -6.26 -7.12
N GLY A 56 -13.83 -6.38 -8.18
CA GLY A 56 -13.25 -5.23 -8.88
C GLY A 56 -14.12 -4.69 -10.02
N ARG A 57 -13.49 -3.93 -10.93
CA ARG A 57 -14.13 -3.32 -12.11
C ARG A 57 -13.51 -3.73 -13.44
N ASP A 58 -12.55 -4.66 -13.45
CA ASP A 58 -11.76 -4.99 -14.65
C ASP A 58 -11.07 -3.76 -15.27
N TRP A 59 -10.75 -2.73 -14.46
CA TRP A 59 -10.02 -1.58 -14.97
C TRP A 59 -8.59 -1.98 -15.33
N SER A 60 -8.05 -1.39 -16.40
CA SER A 60 -6.62 -1.56 -16.67
C SER A 60 -5.79 -0.97 -15.52
N ILE A 61 -4.57 -1.48 -15.33
CA ILE A 61 -3.63 -0.98 -14.32
C ILE A 61 -3.44 0.54 -14.48
N GLY A 62 -3.30 1.05 -15.71
CA GLY A 62 -3.20 2.49 -15.97
C GLY A 62 -4.43 3.30 -15.53
N SER A 63 -5.64 2.75 -15.69
CA SER A 63 -6.88 3.40 -15.23
C SER A 63 -6.98 3.41 -13.71
N ALA A 64 -6.61 2.30 -13.05
CA ALA A 64 -6.56 2.21 -11.59
C ALA A 64 -5.49 3.16 -11.00
N CYS A 65 -4.33 3.24 -11.64
CA CYS A 65 -3.27 4.20 -11.33
C CYS A 65 -3.79 5.64 -11.42
N GLN A 66 -4.48 6.00 -12.50
CA GLN A 66 -5.08 7.32 -12.66
C GLN A 66 -6.17 7.61 -11.62
N TRP A 67 -6.98 6.61 -11.26
CA TRP A 67 -7.96 6.71 -10.18
C TRP A 67 -7.34 7.05 -8.83
N TRP A 68 -6.28 6.34 -8.44
CA TRP A 68 -5.58 6.62 -7.18
C TRP A 68 -4.88 7.97 -7.19
N SER A 69 -4.37 8.40 -8.34
CA SER A 69 -3.84 9.75 -8.52
C SER A 69 -4.90 10.84 -8.27
N LEU A 70 -6.10 10.69 -8.82
CA LEU A 70 -7.21 11.62 -8.57
C LEU A 70 -7.62 11.64 -7.09
N CYS A 71 -7.68 10.47 -6.45
CA CYS A 71 -8.00 10.35 -5.03
C CYS A 71 -6.98 11.09 -4.15
N ALA A 72 -5.69 10.88 -4.41
CA ALA A 72 -4.60 11.51 -3.66
C ALA A 72 -4.58 13.03 -3.84
N GLN A 73 -4.76 13.53 -5.06
CA GLN A 73 -4.85 14.98 -5.33
C GLN A 73 -6.02 15.64 -4.60
N ALA A 74 -7.13 14.92 -4.41
CA ALA A 74 -8.28 15.39 -3.65
C ALA A 74 -8.15 15.17 -2.13
N GLY A 75 -7.03 14.63 -1.65
CA GLY A 75 -6.81 14.31 -0.24
C GLY A 75 -7.75 13.23 0.30
N CYS A 76 -8.21 12.30 -0.55
CA CYS A 76 -9.06 11.20 -0.12
C CYS A 76 -8.27 10.20 0.74
N PRO A 77 -8.85 9.65 1.81
CA PRO A 77 -8.24 8.55 2.54
C PRO A 77 -8.19 7.33 1.63
N LEU A 78 -7.03 6.69 1.58
CA LEU A 78 -6.82 5.49 0.78
C LEU A 78 -7.15 4.24 1.62
N PRO A 79 -7.72 3.18 1.02
CA PRO A 79 -8.00 1.93 1.73
C PRO A 79 -6.71 1.24 2.21
N LEU A 80 -6.84 0.35 3.20
CA LEU A 80 -5.70 -0.37 3.78
C LEU A 80 -4.95 -1.20 2.71
N PRO A 81 -3.61 -1.12 2.67
CA PRO A 81 -2.82 -1.71 1.59
C PRO A 81 -2.61 -3.22 1.75
N LEU A 82 -2.62 -3.79 2.96
CA LEU A 82 -2.33 -5.21 3.16
C LEU A 82 -3.29 -6.10 2.38
N GLU A 83 -4.60 -5.90 2.57
CA GLU A 83 -5.61 -6.72 1.92
C GLU A 83 -5.65 -6.52 0.40
N ILE A 84 -5.57 -5.27 -0.04
CA ILE A 84 -5.80 -4.87 -1.44
C ILE A 84 -4.54 -5.05 -2.32
N GLU A 85 -3.35 -4.86 -1.76
CA GLU A 85 -2.09 -4.87 -2.51
C GLU A 85 -1.23 -6.12 -2.28
N LEU A 86 -1.50 -6.92 -1.24
CA LEU A 86 -0.78 -8.18 -1.01
C LEU A 86 -1.72 -9.39 -0.98
N VAL A 87 -2.65 -9.45 -0.02
CA VAL A 87 -3.45 -10.65 0.21
C VAL A 87 -4.28 -10.97 -1.04
N GLY A 88 -5.12 -10.05 -1.49
CA GLY A 88 -5.96 -10.23 -2.67
C GLY A 88 -5.18 -10.62 -3.92
N PRO A 89 -4.11 -9.89 -4.30
CA PRO A 89 -3.23 -10.27 -5.41
C PRO A 89 -2.65 -11.69 -5.31
N ILE A 90 -2.20 -12.11 -4.13
CA ILE A 90 -1.72 -13.48 -3.92
C ILE A 90 -2.85 -14.50 -4.15
N LEU A 91 -4.06 -14.25 -3.64
CA LEU A 91 -5.21 -15.12 -3.88
C LEU A 91 -5.61 -15.14 -5.37
N LEU A 92 -5.50 -14.02 -6.07
CA LEU A 92 -5.78 -13.93 -7.51
C LEU A 92 -4.73 -14.63 -8.37
N LEU A 93 -3.47 -14.72 -7.91
CA LEU A 93 -2.37 -15.37 -8.61
C LEU A 93 -2.31 -16.89 -8.40
N THR A 94 -3.12 -17.47 -7.53
CA THR A 94 -3.20 -18.93 -7.42
C THR A 94 -3.75 -19.56 -8.70
N ARG A 95 -3.57 -20.88 -8.86
CA ARG A 95 -4.13 -21.64 -9.98
C ARG A 95 -5.66 -21.72 -9.94
N GLN A 96 -6.27 -21.54 -8.77
CA GLN A 96 -7.71 -21.66 -8.55
C GLN A 96 -8.27 -20.49 -7.72
N PRO A 97 -8.25 -19.26 -8.25
CA PRO A 97 -8.70 -18.07 -7.49
C PRO A 97 -10.18 -18.16 -7.08
N GLU A 98 -10.99 -18.91 -7.82
CA GLU A 98 -12.41 -19.17 -7.52
C GLU A 98 -12.65 -19.82 -6.15
N VAL A 99 -11.67 -20.54 -5.61
CA VAL A 99 -11.75 -21.12 -4.24
C VAL A 99 -11.78 -20.01 -3.18
N PHE A 100 -11.27 -18.83 -3.50
CA PHE A 100 -11.15 -17.70 -2.60
C PHE A 100 -12.11 -16.55 -2.93
N ILE A 101 -13.14 -16.79 -3.77
CA ILE A 101 -14.08 -15.75 -4.22
C ILE A 101 -14.74 -15.00 -3.06
N ASP A 102 -15.16 -15.71 -2.01
CA ASP A 102 -15.81 -15.10 -0.84
C ASP A 102 -14.84 -14.17 -0.10
N SER A 103 -13.58 -14.58 0.08
CA SER A 103 -12.53 -13.75 0.70
C SER A 103 -12.23 -12.53 -0.15
N LEU A 104 -12.10 -12.69 -1.47
CA LEU A 104 -11.80 -11.59 -2.40
C LEU A 104 -12.94 -10.55 -2.42
N ILE A 105 -14.18 -11.00 -2.44
CA ILE A 105 -15.35 -10.12 -2.34
C ILE A 105 -15.37 -9.41 -0.99
N ALA A 106 -15.16 -10.13 0.12
CA ALA A 106 -15.13 -9.54 1.45
C ALA A 106 -14.03 -8.47 1.61
N ILE A 107 -12.83 -8.72 1.07
CA ILE A 107 -11.74 -7.74 0.99
C ILE A 107 -12.18 -6.51 0.19
N SER A 108 -12.73 -6.71 -1.01
CA SER A 108 -13.17 -5.61 -1.88
C SER A 108 -14.27 -4.74 -1.25
N GLN A 109 -15.00 -5.30 -0.28
CA GLN A 109 -16.09 -4.66 0.45
C GLN A 109 -15.71 -4.17 1.85
N ASP A 110 -14.45 -4.34 2.28
CA ASP A 110 -13.96 -3.98 3.63
C ASP A 110 -14.70 -4.67 4.76
N GLN A 111 -15.05 -5.94 4.54
CA GLN A 111 -15.79 -6.78 5.48
C GLN A 111 -14.91 -7.81 6.18
N GLU A 112 -13.64 -7.94 5.82
CA GLU A 112 -12.73 -8.92 6.37
C GLU A 112 -11.36 -8.30 6.64
N ARG A 113 -10.87 -8.46 7.86
CA ARG A 113 -9.54 -7.97 8.29
C ARG A 113 -8.52 -9.09 8.21
N TRP A 114 -7.34 -8.76 7.69
CA TRP A 114 -6.26 -9.73 7.54
C TRP A 114 -5.01 -9.35 8.34
N ALA A 115 -4.25 -10.38 8.70
CA ALA A 115 -2.85 -10.26 9.06
C ALA A 115 -2.02 -11.11 8.08
N ALA A 116 -0.75 -10.78 7.91
CA ALA A 116 0.20 -11.63 7.20
C ALA A 116 1.40 -11.94 8.09
N LEU A 117 1.88 -13.18 8.02
CA LEU A 117 3.11 -13.61 8.67
C LEU A 117 4.11 -14.08 7.61
N HIS A 118 5.35 -13.65 7.74
CA HIS A 118 6.48 -14.17 6.99
C HIS A 118 7.46 -14.84 7.93
N GLN A 119 7.74 -16.11 7.66
CA GLN A 119 8.71 -16.88 8.41
C GLN A 119 9.79 -17.37 7.47
N ILE A 120 11.02 -16.94 7.71
CA ILE A 120 12.20 -17.46 7.03
C ILE A 120 12.77 -18.61 7.88
N GLN A 121 13.20 -19.68 7.22
CA GLN A 121 13.86 -20.79 7.90
C GLN A 121 15.15 -20.30 8.58
N GLY A 122 15.24 -20.50 9.88
CA GLY A 122 16.40 -20.09 10.70
C GLY A 122 16.16 -18.81 11.51
N ASP A 123 15.12 -18.04 11.19
CA ASP A 123 14.77 -16.85 11.97
C ASP A 123 14.04 -17.19 13.27
N ALA A 124 14.39 -16.46 14.33
CA ALA A 124 13.87 -16.69 15.68
C ALA A 124 12.39 -16.31 15.84
N GLN A 125 11.90 -15.33 15.08
CA GLN A 125 10.50 -14.88 15.12
C GLN A 125 9.99 -14.52 13.72
N PRO A 126 8.72 -14.82 13.42
CA PRO A 126 8.11 -14.41 12.16
C PRO A 126 7.90 -12.90 12.14
N MET A 127 8.05 -12.31 10.96
CA MET A 127 7.64 -10.95 10.71
C MET A 127 6.12 -10.91 10.58
N CYS A 128 5.47 -9.95 11.25
CA CYS A 128 4.02 -9.81 11.25
C CYS A 128 3.60 -8.47 10.63
N PHE A 129 2.59 -8.54 9.77
CA PHE A 129 1.98 -7.42 9.08
C PHE A 129 0.50 -7.34 9.42
N GLY A 130 0.02 -6.12 9.62
CA GLY A 130 -1.33 -5.87 10.13
C GLY A 130 -1.45 -6.21 11.61
N ASP A 131 -2.67 -6.09 12.13
CA ASP A 131 -2.97 -6.36 13.53
C ASP A 131 -3.56 -7.78 13.68
N ALA A 132 -2.71 -8.71 14.10
CA ALA A 132 -3.11 -10.10 14.33
C ALA A 132 -4.18 -10.26 15.44
N SER A 133 -4.38 -9.26 16.32
CA SER A 133 -5.38 -9.33 17.38
C SER A 133 -6.81 -9.09 16.87
N THR A 134 -6.94 -8.30 15.80
CA THR A 134 -8.21 -7.94 15.15
C THR A 134 -8.45 -8.71 13.85
N ALA A 135 -7.42 -9.30 13.25
CA ALA A 135 -7.55 -10.10 12.03
C ALA A 135 -8.47 -11.32 12.18
N GLU A 136 -9.32 -11.54 11.18
CA GLU A 136 -10.22 -12.69 11.09
C GLU A 136 -9.58 -13.86 10.35
N LYS A 137 -8.71 -13.54 9.39
CA LYS A 137 -7.90 -14.49 8.63
C LYS A 137 -6.45 -14.05 8.60
N GLN A 138 -5.58 -15.02 8.41
CA GLN A 138 -4.16 -14.81 8.36
C GLN A 138 -3.55 -15.51 7.15
N LEU A 139 -2.70 -14.78 6.43
CA LEU A 139 -1.86 -15.28 5.35
C LEU A 139 -0.50 -15.65 5.91
N ASN A 140 -0.08 -16.90 5.76
CA ASN A 140 1.24 -17.36 6.19
C ASN A 140 2.12 -17.60 4.97
N ILE A 141 3.28 -16.96 4.95
CA ILE A 141 4.31 -17.10 3.93
C ILE A 141 5.52 -17.72 4.64
N THR A 142 5.84 -18.96 4.30
CA THR A 142 7.00 -19.67 4.85
C THR A 142 8.04 -19.85 3.77
N GLU A 143 9.27 -19.41 4.03
CA GLU A 143 10.40 -19.53 3.12
C GLU A 143 11.36 -20.60 3.61
N THR A 144 11.69 -21.55 2.74
CA THR A 144 12.56 -22.69 3.02
C THR A 144 13.37 -22.97 1.76
N ASP A 145 14.70 -22.89 1.86
CA ASP A 145 15.62 -23.11 0.73
C ASP A 145 15.23 -22.33 -0.56
N GLY A 146 14.83 -21.06 -0.42
CA GLY A 146 14.41 -20.19 -1.54
C GLY A 146 13.02 -20.48 -2.12
N THR A 147 12.30 -21.46 -1.56
CA THR A 147 10.92 -21.77 -1.93
C THR A 147 9.94 -21.16 -0.92
N LEU A 148 8.93 -20.45 -1.42
CA LEU A 148 7.82 -19.90 -0.65
C LEU A 148 6.65 -20.86 -0.65
N THR A 149 6.16 -21.19 0.55
CA THR A 149 4.91 -21.91 0.77
C THR A 149 3.91 -20.96 1.39
N ILE A 150 2.78 -20.74 0.71
CA ILE A 150 1.75 -19.80 1.12
C ILE A 150 0.49 -20.56 1.54
N THR A 151 0.02 -20.28 2.76
CA THR A 151 -1.19 -20.89 3.33
C THR A 151 -2.07 -19.84 4.00
N ILE A 152 -3.35 -20.16 4.20
CA ILE A 152 -4.30 -19.33 4.94
C ILE A 152 -4.83 -20.13 6.12
N ASN A 153 -5.02 -19.47 7.25
CA ASN A 153 -5.79 -19.99 8.36
C ASN A 153 -6.77 -18.93 8.86
N GLY A 154 -7.94 -19.38 9.32
CA GLY A 154 -8.93 -18.52 9.95
C GLY A 154 -8.72 -18.44 11.46
N ARG A 155 -9.08 -17.33 12.08
CA ARG A 155 -9.02 -17.14 13.54
C ARG A 155 -9.78 -18.20 14.31
N ALA A 156 -10.95 -18.62 13.80
CA ALA A 156 -11.76 -19.67 14.41
C ALA A 156 -11.13 -21.08 14.29
N HIS A 157 -10.27 -21.30 13.29
CA HIS A 157 -9.66 -22.58 12.97
C HIS A 157 -8.17 -22.44 12.65
N PRO A 158 -7.33 -22.01 13.64
CA PRO A 158 -5.94 -21.63 13.38
C PRO A 158 -5.06 -22.81 12.95
N LYS A 159 -5.47 -24.05 13.26
CA LYS A 159 -4.78 -25.29 12.87
C LYS A 159 -5.11 -25.76 11.45
N THR A 160 -6.19 -25.25 10.86
CA THR A 160 -6.61 -25.63 9.51
C THR A 160 -5.92 -24.70 8.53
N GLN A 161 -4.84 -25.18 7.93
CA GLN A 161 -4.12 -24.46 6.88
C GLN A 161 -4.68 -24.84 5.51
N ILE A 162 -5.20 -23.84 4.79
CA ILE A 162 -5.64 -23.97 3.42
C ILE A 162 -4.45 -23.60 2.52
N PRO A 163 -3.95 -24.52 1.68
CA PRO A 163 -2.84 -24.21 0.78
C PRO A 163 -3.30 -23.22 -0.31
N VAL A 164 -2.50 -22.18 -0.54
CA VAL A 164 -2.76 -21.19 -1.60
C VAL A 164 -1.87 -21.48 -2.80
N MET A 165 -0.56 -21.53 -2.58
CA MET A 165 0.43 -21.85 -3.61
C MET A 165 1.79 -22.18 -3.00
N THR A 166 2.63 -22.78 -3.83
CA THR A 166 4.08 -22.90 -3.61
C THR A 166 4.79 -22.37 -4.85
N THR A 167 5.76 -21.48 -4.65
CA THR A 167 6.48 -20.78 -5.73
C THR A 167 7.84 -20.33 -5.22
N ASP A 168 8.79 -20.08 -6.10
CA ASP A 168 9.95 -19.27 -5.74
C ASP A 168 9.55 -17.79 -5.61
N LEU A 169 10.40 -17.07 -4.89
CA LEU A 169 10.25 -15.66 -4.62
C LEU A 169 10.20 -14.84 -5.92
N GLU A 170 11.21 -14.98 -6.80
CA GLU A 170 11.41 -14.08 -7.94
C GLU A 170 10.18 -14.11 -8.85
N THR A 171 9.71 -15.31 -9.14
CA THR A 171 8.47 -15.55 -9.89
C THR A 171 7.25 -14.90 -9.23
N LEU A 172 7.14 -14.95 -7.89
CA LEU A 172 6.02 -14.31 -7.20
C LEU A 172 6.06 -12.79 -7.37
N LEU A 173 7.22 -12.15 -7.16
CA LEU A 173 7.37 -10.71 -7.29
C LEU A 173 7.15 -10.21 -8.71
N GLU A 174 7.68 -10.91 -9.71
CA GLU A 174 7.46 -10.60 -11.12
C GLU A 174 5.97 -10.68 -11.47
N ARG A 175 5.29 -11.75 -11.01
CA ARG A 175 3.85 -11.92 -11.26
C ARG A 175 3.02 -10.87 -10.55
N LEU A 176 3.36 -10.49 -9.33
CA LEU A 176 2.70 -9.40 -8.60
C LEU A 176 2.91 -8.08 -9.35
N ALA A 177 4.15 -7.71 -9.70
CA ALA A 177 4.43 -6.46 -10.38
C ALA A 177 3.78 -6.35 -11.77
N CYS A 178 3.69 -7.45 -12.51
CA CYS A 178 3.09 -7.44 -13.84
C CYS A 178 1.55 -7.43 -13.82
N ASN A 179 0.92 -8.18 -12.91
CA ASN A 179 -0.53 -8.39 -12.93
C ASN A 179 -1.28 -7.53 -11.92
N TYR A 180 -0.68 -7.30 -10.75
CA TYR A 180 -1.29 -6.62 -9.61
C TYR A 180 -0.27 -5.72 -8.90
N PRO A 181 0.31 -4.72 -9.60
CA PRO A 181 1.30 -3.85 -9.01
C PRO A 181 0.70 -3.08 -7.82
N PRO A 182 1.46 -2.85 -6.75
CA PRO A 182 1.02 -2.10 -5.57
C PRO A 182 1.02 -0.60 -5.89
N VAL A 183 0.12 -0.20 -6.79
CA VAL A 183 -0.01 1.18 -7.25
C VAL A 183 -0.40 2.06 -6.07
N LEU A 184 -1.40 1.67 -5.29
CA LEU A 184 -1.99 2.48 -4.22
C LEU A 184 -0.95 2.89 -3.15
N SER A 185 0.04 2.03 -2.87
CA SER A 185 1.19 2.33 -2.01
C SER A 185 1.97 3.58 -2.41
N ILE A 186 2.07 3.87 -3.72
CA ILE A 186 2.77 5.05 -4.24
C ILE A 186 2.04 6.32 -3.84
N TRP A 187 0.72 6.36 -4.03
CA TRP A 187 -0.10 7.53 -3.74
C TRP A 187 -0.35 7.75 -2.24
N ARG A 188 -0.16 6.72 -1.40
CA ARG A 188 -0.21 6.85 0.06
C ARG A 188 0.79 7.86 0.59
N ASN A 189 1.99 7.91 0.01
CA ASN A 189 3.03 8.85 0.42
C ASN A 189 2.62 10.32 0.27
N HIS A 190 1.73 10.61 -0.68
CA HIS A 190 1.21 11.96 -0.90
C HIS A 190 0.53 12.51 0.37
N GLY A 191 -0.32 11.71 1.01
CA GLY A 191 -1.00 12.10 2.25
C GLY A 191 -0.03 12.30 3.42
N ILE A 192 0.99 11.44 3.53
CA ILE A 192 2.03 11.54 4.57
C ILE A 192 2.83 12.83 4.40
N ILE A 193 3.30 13.10 3.17
CA ILE A 193 4.13 14.28 2.86
C ILE A 193 3.32 15.57 3.05
N THR A 194 2.05 15.59 2.63
CA THR A 194 1.16 16.75 2.84
C THR A 194 1.02 17.07 4.32
N ARG A 195 0.76 16.05 5.16
CA ARG A 195 0.67 16.23 6.61
C ARG A 195 1.98 16.73 7.21
N LEU A 196 3.12 16.26 6.70
CA LEU A 196 4.43 16.75 7.14
C LEU A 196 4.66 18.20 6.76
N SER A 197 4.24 18.61 5.56
CA SER A 197 4.27 20.02 5.15
C SER A 197 3.45 20.87 6.12
N ASP A 198 2.22 20.46 6.44
CA ASP A 198 1.38 21.17 7.40
C ASP A 198 2.05 21.26 8.78
N MET A 199 2.62 20.16 9.27
CA MET A 199 3.32 20.12 10.57
C MET A 199 4.54 21.05 10.63
N VAL A 200 5.31 21.12 9.54
CA VAL A 200 6.49 22.00 9.47
C VAL A 200 6.07 23.47 9.32
N GLU A 201 5.01 23.79 8.56
CA GLU A 201 4.51 25.16 8.44
C GLU A 201 3.98 25.72 9.77
N HIS A 202 3.40 24.87 10.61
CA HIS A 202 2.90 25.27 11.94
C HIS A 202 3.99 25.25 13.03
N ALA A 203 5.18 24.76 12.73
CA ALA A 203 6.32 24.82 13.64
C ALA A 203 6.78 26.26 13.80
N GLN A 204 6.73 26.80 15.02
CA GLN A 204 7.11 28.19 15.31
C GLN A 204 8.60 28.47 15.08
N ASP A 205 9.44 27.43 15.04
CA ASP A 205 10.84 27.52 14.64
C ASP A 205 10.94 27.13 13.17
N GLU A 206 11.31 28.08 12.31
CA GLU A 206 11.65 27.86 10.90
C GLU A 206 12.95 27.03 10.81
N ASP A 207 12.90 25.74 11.15
CA ASP A 207 13.99 24.83 10.85
C ASP A 207 14.00 24.60 9.33
N LYS A 208 14.74 25.47 8.65
CA LYS A 208 14.96 25.44 7.21
C LYS A 208 15.40 24.06 6.74
N THR A 209 16.12 23.32 7.58
CA THR A 209 16.57 21.95 7.29
C THR A 209 15.40 20.97 7.15
N LEU A 210 14.41 21.05 8.06
CA LEU A 210 13.21 20.21 8.00
C LEU A 210 12.32 20.60 6.82
N ALA A 211 12.16 21.90 6.57
CA ALA A 211 11.41 22.40 5.42
C ALA A 211 12.04 21.97 4.08
N GLU A 212 13.37 22.06 3.96
CA GLU A 212 14.12 21.55 2.81
C GLU A 212 13.97 20.03 2.64
N ALA A 213 14.02 19.26 3.73
CA ALA A 213 13.84 17.82 3.69
C ALA A 213 12.43 17.41 3.22
N VAL A 214 11.39 18.08 3.71
CA VAL A 214 10.00 17.85 3.26
C VAL A 214 9.80 18.26 1.80
N ASN A 215 10.35 19.39 1.37
CA ASN A 215 10.31 19.82 -0.02
C ASN A 215 11.03 18.83 -0.95
N SER A 216 12.18 18.31 -0.53
CA SER A 216 12.90 17.25 -1.24
C SER A 216 12.03 16.00 -1.41
N LEU A 217 11.36 15.55 -0.33
CA LEU A 217 10.42 14.42 -0.41
C LEU A 217 9.27 14.68 -1.38
N LYS A 218 8.72 15.90 -1.38
CA LYS A 218 7.63 16.28 -2.30
C LYS A 218 8.05 16.18 -3.76
N ILE A 219 9.21 16.74 -4.11
CA ILE A 219 9.74 16.66 -5.48
C ILE A 219 9.99 15.20 -5.88
N GLU A 220 10.60 14.41 -5.00
CA GLU A 220 10.85 12.99 -5.28
C GLU A 220 9.55 12.20 -5.44
N GLN A 221 8.53 12.48 -4.62
CA GLN A 221 7.21 11.86 -4.73
C GLN A 221 6.52 12.22 -6.05
N GLU A 222 6.51 13.49 -6.46
CA GLU A 222 5.91 13.92 -7.73
C GLU A 222 6.61 13.26 -8.93
N ALA A 223 7.95 13.19 -8.91
CA ALA A 223 8.72 12.49 -9.94
C ALA A 223 8.37 10.99 -9.98
N HIS A 224 8.18 10.39 -8.81
CA HIS A 224 7.85 8.99 -8.65
C HIS A 224 6.44 8.63 -9.16
N GLU A 225 5.44 9.44 -8.81
CA GLU A 225 4.07 9.32 -9.34
C GLU A 225 4.07 9.43 -10.87
N ALA A 226 4.81 10.39 -11.43
CA ALA A 226 4.93 10.57 -12.87
C ALA A 226 5.64 9.40 -13.57
N LEU A 227 6.58 8.73 -12.90
CA LEU A 227 7.23 7.53 -13.41
C LEU A 227 6.26 6.34 -13.43
N CYS A 228 5.51 6.12 -12.33
CA CYS A 228 4.54 5.03 -12.26
C CYS A 228 3.43 5.19 -13.30
N LEU A 229 2.89 6.40 -13.46
CA LEU A 229 1.88 6.69 -14.47
C LEU A 229 2.41 6.40 -15.88
N ARG A 230 3.64 6.81 -16.19
CA ARG A 230 4.28 6.52 -17.49
C ARG A 230 4.51 5.03 -17.71
N ALA A 231 5.04 4.32 -16.71
CA ALA A 231 5.32 2.88 -16.81
C ALA A 231 4.04 2.06 -17.01
N THR A 232 2.97 2.40 -16.30
CA THR A 232 1.66 1.74 -16.44
C THR A 232 0.99 2.04 -17.78
N GLN A 233 1.18 3.24 -18.34
CA GLN A 233 0.65 3.62 -19.65
C GLN A 233 1.45 3.01 -20.82
N SER A 234 2.78 2.88 -20.68
CA SER A 234 3.65 2.32 -21.72
C SER A 234 3.72 0.79 -21.69
N GLY A 235 3.17 0.14 -20.66
CA GLY A 235 3.29 -1.31 -20.46
C GLY A 235 4.67 -1.77 -20.02
N ALA A 236 5.53 -0.85 -19.56
CA ALA A 236 6.87 -1.15 -19.07
C ALA A 236 6.83 -1.67 -17.61
N PHE A 237 6.19 -2.83 -17.40
CA PHE A 237 5.92 -3.37 -16.06
C PHE A 237 7.19 -3.73 -15.26
N SER A 238 8.31 -4.04 -15.94
CA SER A 238 9.60 -4.24 -15.27
C SER A 238 10.08 -3.00 -14.52
N ALA A 239 9.74 -1.79 -14.98
CA ALA A 239 10.04 -0.56 -14.27
C ALA A 239 9.26 -0.46 -12.95
N LEU A 240 8.08 -1.11 -12.83
CA LEU A 240 7.29 -1.10 -11.60
C LEU A 240 7.97 -1.85 -10.45
N LEU A 241 8.85 -2.83 -10.75
CA LEU A 241 9.68 -3.49 -9.75
C LEU A 241 10.63 -2.52 -9.04
N LEU A 242 11.06 -1.45 -9.72
CA LEU A 242 11.88 -0.38 -9.15
C LEU A 242 11.03 0.69 -8.45
N VAL A 243 9.77 0.81 -8.85
CA VAL A 243 8.87 1.82 -8.32
C VAL A 243 8.52 1.50 -6.87
N THR A 244 8.12 0.26 -6.56
CA THR A 244 7.71 -0.12 -5.20
C THR A 244 8.81 0.11 -4.14
N PRO A 245 10.07 -0.30 -4.32
CA PRO A 245 11.13 -0.02 -3.35
C PRO A 245 11.38 1.48 -3.13
N LYS A 246 11.27 2.29 -4.18
CA LYS A 246 11.46 3.74 -4.06
C LYS A 246 10.31 4.40 -3.30
N ALA A 247 9.07 3.97 -3.52
CA ALA A 247 7.92 4.42 -2.71
C ALA A 247 8.15 4.14 -1.22
N ARG A 248 8.69 2.97 -0.86
CA ARG A 248 9.02 2.62 0.53
C ARG A 248 10.12 3.49 1.11
N SER A 249 11.19 3.72 0.36
CA SER A 249 12.28 4.61 0.80
C SER A 249 11.75 6.00 1.15
N LEU A 250 10.77 6.51 0.37
CA LEU A 250 10.08 7.76 0.69
C LEU A 250 9.23 7.65 1.96
N THR A 251 8.46 6.58 2.14
CA THR A 251 7.68 6.34 3.37
C THR A 251 8.59 6.30 4.61
N GLN A 252 9.70 5.56 4.55
CA GLN A 252 10.65 5.42 5.67
C GLN A 252 11.28 6.76 6.04
N ARG A 253 11.73 7.53 5.04
CA ARG A 253 12.28 8.88 5.24
C ARG A 253 11.23 9.83 5.82
N ALA A 254 10.00 9.80 5.32
CA ALA A 254 8.90 10.57 5.88
C ALA A 254 8.62 10.20 7.34
N GLY A 255 8.64 8.91 7.68
CA GLY A 255 8.50 8.43 9.06
C GLY A 255 9.66 8.84 9.97
N GLN A 256 10.90 8.89 9.46
CA GLN A 256 12.04 9.45 10.20
C GLN A 256 11.83 10.93 10.52
N ILE A 257 11.43 11.74 9.53
CA ILE A 257 11.12 13.16 9.74
C ILE A 257 9.98 13.34 10.74
N THR A 258 8.92 12.53 10.63
CA THR A 258 7.79 12.54 11.57
C THR A 258 8.26 12.35 13.02
N ARG A 259 9.09 11.32 13.25
CA ARG A 259 9.67 11.05 14.58
C ARG A 259 10.59 12.15 15.06
N THR A 260 11.37 12.74 14.16
CA THR A 260 12.21 13.90 14.48
C THR A 260 11.36 15.06 14.96
N ILE A 261 10.30 15.41 14.23
CA ILE A 261 9.35 16.47 14.61
C ILE A 261 8.70 16.15 15.97
N GLN A 262 8.17 14.94 16.16
CA GLN A 262 7.58 14.50 17.43
C GLN A 262 8.60 14.51 18.60
N GLY A 263 9.85 14.13 18.33
CA GLY A 263 10.95 14.15 19.28
C GLY A 263 11.34 15.57 19.71
N TYR A 264 11.30 16.54 18.79
CA TYR A 264 11.48 17.96 19.10
C TYR A 264 10.34 18.51 19.97
N TYR A 265 9.09 18.09 19.72
CA TYR A 265 7.92 18.56 20.47
C TYR A 265 7.67 17.87 21.81
N SER A 266 8.30 16.73 22.07
CA SER A 266 8.24 16.04 23.37
C SER A 266 9.17 16.65 24.43
N LEU A 267 9.93 17.71 24.08
CA LEU A 267 10.72 18.52 25.01
C LEU A 267 9.98 19.77 25.53
N ALA A 268 8.70 19.95 25.19
CA ALA A 268 7.87 21.00 25.79
C ALA A 268 7.67 20.75 27.31
N PRO A 269 7.60 21.81 28.15
CA PRO A 269 7.68 21.67 29.61
C PRO A 269 6.58 20.77 30.17
N LEU A 270 6.97 19.90 31.12
CA LEU A 270 6.13 18.92 31.81
C LEU A 270 4.73 19.44 32.14
N ASP A 271 3.73 19.03 31.34
CA ASP A 271 2.34 19.06 31.78
C ASP A 271 2.15 18.00 32.90
N PRO A 272 1.26 18.26 33.88
CA PRO A 272 1.11 17.41 35.04
C PRO A 272 0.70 15.96 34.67
N PRO A 273 1.13 14.97 35.47
CA PRO A 273 0.94 13.55 35.15
C PRO A 273 -0.53 13.22 34.92
N GLY A 274 -0.83 12.58 33.77
CA GLY A 274 -2.17 12.16 33.37
C GLY A 274 -2.74 12.83 32.12
N ARG A 275 -2.02 13.75 31.45
CA ARG A 275 -2.45 14.40 30.20
C ARG A 275 -1.72 13.96 28.93
N ASN A 276 -0.60 13.25 29.05
CA ASN A 276 0.19 12.81 27.88
C ASN A 276 -0.40 11.56 27.21
N GLU A 277 -1.46 11.00 27.76
CA GLU A 277 -2.24 9.93 27.14
C GLU A 277 -3.37 10.57 26.35
N THR A 278 -3.10 10.94 25.09
CA THR A 278 -4.18 11.08 24.12
C THR A 278 -4.83 9.72 23.96
N TYR A 279 -6.00 9.55 24.58
CA TYR A 279 -6.91 8.46 24.28
C TYR A 279 -7.29 8.57 22.80
N ASP A 280 -6.57 7.83 21.96
CA ASP A 280 -7.02 7.58 20.62
C ASP A 280 -8.28 6.70 20.74
N PRO A 281 -9.46 7.17 20.29
CA PRO A 281 -10.63 6.31 20.23
C PRO A 281 -10.28 5.08 19.38
N PRO A 282 -10.93 3.93 19.60
CA PRO A 282 -10.68 2.71 18.81
C PRO A 282 -10.89 2.87 17.29
N ASP A 283 -11.46 4.00 16.86
CA ASP A 283 -11.65 4.42 15.47
C ASP A 283 -10.62 5.48 15.00
N SER A 284 -9.53 5.72 15.75
CA SER A 284 -8.46 6.60 15.28
C SER A 284 -7.92 6.04 13.97
N VAL A 285 -7.86 6.90 12.95
CA VAL A 285 -7.29 6.56 11.64
C VAL A 285 -5.89 6.05 11.91
N SER A 286 -5.69 4.74 11.76
CA SER A 286 -4.40 4.06 11.93
C SER A 286 -3.31 4.95 11.38
N ASP A 287 -2.35 5.33 12.22
CA ASP A 287 -1.31 6.25 11.81
C ASP A 287 -0.67 5.69 10.52
N PRO A 288 -0.58 6.48 9.44
CA PRO A 288 -0.10 5.98 8.15
C PRO A 288 1.35 5.45 8.24
N VAL A 289 2.06 5.78 9.32
CA VAL A 289 3.41 5.28 9.65
C VAL A 289 3.38 3.93 10.40
N SER A 290 2.30 3.58 11.09
CA SER A 290 2.14 2.29 11.78
C SER A 290 1.71 1.15 10.85
N ILE A 291 1.33 1.48 9.60
CA ILE A 291 1.09 0.49 8.54
C ILE A 291 2.45 0.14 7.93
N LEU A 292 3.19 -0.74 8.61
CA LEU A 292 4.26 -1.54 8.02
C LEU A 292 3.75 -2.07 6.68
N ASP A 293 4.53 -1.81 5.63
CA ASP A 293 4.20 -2.20 4.26
C ASP A 293 4.06 -3.74 4.23
N PRO A 294 2.97 -4.31 3.71
CA PRO A 294 2.82 -5.75 3.51
C PRO A 294 3.97 -6.38 2.68
N PHE A 295 4.79 -5.56 2.02
CA PHE A 295 5.97 -5.98 1.29
C PHE A 295 7.31 -5.80 2.03
N ASP A 296 7.33 -5.64 3.35
CA ASP A 296 8.57 -5.82 4.13
C ASP A 296 9.12 -7.26 4.03
N LEU A 297 8.34 -8.19 3.44
CA LEU A 297 8.76 -9.46 2.85
C LEU A 297 10.05 -9.37 2.03
N SER A 298 10.39 -8.18 1.53
CA SER A 298 11.24 -8.04 0.36
C SER A 298 12.51 -7.22 0.54
N ASP A 299 12.85 -6.82 1.77
CA ASP A 299 14.10 -6.12 2.02
C ASP A 299 15.34 -7.05 1.85
N HIS A 300 15.14 -8.37 1.92
CA HIS A 300 16.10 -9.37 1.41
C HIS A 300 15.89 -9.71 -0.07
N PHE A 301 14.64 -9.70 -0.53
CA PHE A 301 14.24 -10.16 -1.86
C PHE A 301 14.68 -9.22 -3.00
N TYR A 302 14.47 -7.92 -2.82
CA TYR A 302 14.87 -6.90 -3.81
C TYR A 302 16.34 -6.52 -3.70
N LYS A 303 16.97 -6.71 -2.52
CA LYS A 303 18.43 -6.47 -2.38
C LYS A 303 19.22 -7.38 -3.31
N SER A 304 18.85 -8.65 -3.48
CA SER A 304 19.53 -9.55 -4.44
C SER A 304 19.28 -9.15 -5.91
N TYR A 305 18.03 -8.82 -6.25
CA TYR A 305 17.66 -8.40 -7.62
C TYR A 305 18.38 -7.11 -8.05
N LEU A 306 18.50 -6.12 -7.16
CA LEU A 306 19.23 -4.87 -7.46
C LEU A 306 20.75 -5.09 -7.57
N THR A 307 21.33 -6.02 -6.80
CA THR A 307 22.73 -6.44 -7.01
C THR A 307 22.91 -7.15 -8.36
N ASP A 308 21.98 -8.01 -8.79
CA ASP A 308 22.09 -8.74 -10.05
C ASP A 308 21.86 -7.85 -11.29
N VAL A 309 20.93 -6.89 -11.21
CA VAL A 309 20.76 -5.89 -12.28
C VAL A 309 22.00 -5.01 -12.42
N SER A 310 22.62 -4.60 -11.31
CA SER A 310 23.90 -3.86 -11.34
C SER A 310 25.05 -4.67 -11.93
N ALA A 311 25.10 -5.99 -11.68
CA ALA A 311 26.11 -6.89 -12.26
C ALA A 311 25.86 -7.19 -13.75
N SER A 312 24.59 -7.17 -14.19
CA SER A 312 24.21 -7.41 -15.59
C SER A 312 24.48 -6.20 -16.51
N ASP A 313 24.46 -4.98 -15.98
CA ASP A 313 24.83 -3.77 -16.72
C ASP A 313 26.35 -3.55 -16.78
N ASP A 314 27.10 -3.97 -15.75
CA ASP A 314 28.57 -3.94 -15.76
C ASP A 314 29.19 -4.98 -16.71
N SER A 315 28.47 -6.06 -17.03
CA SER A 315 28.91 -7.09 -17.99
C SER A 315 28.56 -6.76 -19.44
N ARG A 316 27.64 -5.82 -19.69
CA ARG A 316 27.31 -5.33 -21.06
C ARG A 316 28.09 -4.10 -21.50
N SER A 317 28.81 -3.45 -20.59
CA SER A 317 29.60 -2.23 -20.89
C SER A 317 31.09 -2.50 -21.22
N LEU A 318 31.55 -3.76 -21.16
CA LEU A 318 32.95 -4.13 -21.45
C LEU A 318 33.19 -4.96 -22.72
N SER A 319 32.22 -5.03 -23.63
CA SER A 319 32.43 -5.62 -24.95
C SER A 319 31.78 -4.79 -26.04
N ASN A 320 32.36 -3.64 -26.39
CA ASN A 320 32.28 -3.13 -27.76
C ASN A 320 33.37 -2.07 -28.07
N HIS A 321 34.09 -2.38 -29.15
CA HIS A 321 35.01 -1.57 -29.97
C HIS A 321 36.50 -1.50 -29.56
N PRO A 322 37.41 -1.59 -30.55
CA PRO A 322 37.52 -2.55 -31.66
C PRO A 322 38.75 -3.47 -31.54
#